data_AF-A0A2G5XMV4-F1
#
_entry.id   AF-A0A2G5XMV4-F1
#
_cell.length_a   1.000
_cell.length_b   1.000
_cell.length_c   1.000
_cell.angle_alpha   90.00
_cell.angle_beta   90.00
_cell.angle_gamma   90.00
#
_symmetry.space_group_name_H-M   'P 1'
#
loop_
_entity.id
_entity.type
_entity.pdbx_description
1 polymer ?
#
loop_
_entity_poly.entity_id
_entity_poly.type
_entity_poly.pdbx_seq_one_letter_code
_entity_poly.pdbx_strand_id
1 'polypeptide(L)'
;MEERVLLLLDRLRYAEVTSVPNDGTDPVVFGAPVIFIKLPDGEIETYTIVGVEEADIVNGIISIESPLANSLVGRSIGEQVVVKTPGGEMTLQIVAVR
;
A
#
# COMPACT_ATOMS: atom_id res chain seq x y z
N MET A 1 6.72 -22.90 38.83
CA MET A 1 7.02 -23.39 37.47
C MET A 1 6.05 -22.69 36.55
N GLU A 2 6.28 -21.40 36.32
CA GLU A 2 5.51 -20.60 35.36
C GLU A 2 6.52 -20.11 34.33
N GLU A 3 6.97 -21.12 33.60
CA GLU A 3 7.86 -21.05 32.47
C GLU A 3 7.11 -20.41 31.31
N ARG A 4 7.69 -19.35 30.75
CA ARG A 4 7.57 -18.98 29.32
C ARG A 4 6.27 -18.36 28.82
N VAL A 5 5.65 -17.44 29.55
CA VAL A 5 4.67 -16.51 28.96
C VAL A 5 5.15 -15.07 29.10
N LEU A 6 6.38 -14.83 28.68
CA LEU A 6 7.02 -13.51 28.70
C LEU A 6 7.78 -13.33 27.39
N LEU A 7 7.07 -13.27 26.27
CA LEU A 7 7.54 -12.62 25.03
C LEU A 7 6.46 -12.63 23.92
N LEU A 8 5.21 -12.32 24.25
CA LEU A 8 4.35 -11.61 23.30
C LEU A 8 4.57 -10.11 23.55
N LEU A 9 5.73 -9.62 23.13
CA LEU A 9 5.90 -8.19 22.90
C LEU A 9 5.18 -7.88 21.59
N ASP A 10 3.86 -7.78 21.69
CA ASP A 10 3.01 -7.12 20.72
C ASP A 10 3.48 -5.67 20.65
N ARG A 11 4.34 -5.41 19.67
CA ARG A 11 4.86 -4.08 19.37
C ARG A 11 4.12 -3.56 18.15
N LEU A 12 2.78 -3.51 18.24
CA LEU A 12 1.99 -2.55 17.49
C LEU A 12 2.37 -1.15 18.01
N ARG A 13 3.56 -0.71 17.57
CA ARG A 13 3.95 0.69 17.61
C ARG A 13 2.86 1.39 16.82
N TYR A 14 2.15 2.26 17.54
CA TYR A 14 1.29 3.29 17.00
C TYR A 14 2.00 3.98 15.83
N ALA A 15 1.77 3.46 14.62
CA ALA A 15 1.89 4.26 13.42
C ALA A 15 0.66 5.16 13.46
N GLU A 16 0.86 6.34 14.03
CA GLU A 16 -0.02 7.49 13.90
C GLU A 16 -0.08 7.87 12.41
N VAL A 17 -0.72 7.04 11.59
CA VAL A 17 -1.10 7.41 10.23
C VAL A 17 -2.23 8.38 10.44
N THR A 18 -1.87 9.65 10.41
CA THR A 18 -2.78 10.79 10.41
C THR A 18 -3.77 10.57 9.28
N SER A 19 -4.92 9.97 9.59
CA SER A 19 -6.05 9.88 8.69
C SER A 19 -6.64 11.28 8.59
N VAL A 20 -6.02 12.13 7.77
CA VAL A 20 -6.68 13.30 7.22
C VAL A 20 -7.80 12.76 6.32
N PRO A 21 -9.09 13.01 6.63
CA PRO A 21 -10.18 12.60 5.77
C PRO A 21 -10.06 13.41 4.47
N ASN A 22 -9.34 12.87 3.50
CA ASN A 22 -9.00 13.59 2.28
C ASN A 22 -10.13 13.48 1.25
N ASP A 23 -10.58 14.63 0.76
CA ASP A 23 -11.67 14.88 -0.20
C ASP A 23 -11.46 14.28 -1.62
N GLY A 24 -10.73 13.18 -1.76
CA GLY A 24 -10.57 12.48 -3.04
C GLY A 24 -9.55 13.12 -4.00
N THR A 25 -8.84 14.17 -3.58
CA THR A 25 -7.81 14.84 -4.38
C THR A 25 -6.38 14.55 -3.96
N ASP A 26 -6.16 13.87 -2.84
CA ASP A 26 -4.82 13.70 -2.33
C ASP A 26 -4.00 12.74 -3.21
N PRO A 27 -2.75 13.12 -3.52
CA PRO A 27 -1.82 12.20 -4.16
C PRO A 27 -1.54 11.04 -3.21
N VAL A 28 -1.19 9.89 -3.78
CA VAL A 28 -0.65 8.77 -3.03
C VAL A 28 0.63 9.22 -2.32
N VAL A 29 0.58 9.17 -0.99
CA VAL A 29 1.69 9.51 -0.11
C VAL A 29 2.23 8.28 0.62
N PHE A 30 3.46 8.39 1.10
CA PHE A 30 4.06 7.38 1.96
C PHE A 30 3.27 7.21 3.26
N GLY A 31 3.08 5.97 3.69
CA GLY A 31 2.34 5.59 4.90
C GLY A 31 0.83 5.47 4.71
N ALA A 32 0.30 5.81 3.54
CA ALA A 32 -1.13 5.73 3.23
C ALA A 32 -1.49 4.40 2.54
N PRO A 33 -2.54 3.68 3.00
CA PRO A 33 -3.13 2.59 2.24
C PRO A 33 -3.81 3.09 0.95
N VAL A 34 -3.36 2.54 -0.17
CA VAL A 34 -3.85 2.82 -1.53
C VAL A 34 -4.69 1.65 -2.02
N ILE A 35 -5.91 1.94 -2.43
CA ILE A 35 -6.83 0.97 -3.04
C ILE A 35 -6.80 1.18 -4.54
N PHE A 36 -6.52 0.12 -5.28
CA PHE A 36 -6.53 0.13 -6.74
C PHE A 36 -7.20 -1.10 -7.30
N ILE A 37 -7.61 -0.99 -8.56
CA ILE A 37 -8.25 -2.07 -9.31
C ILE A 37 -7.34 -2.49 -10.45
N LYS A 38 -7.04 -3.79 -10.55
CA LYS A 38 -6.37 -4.39 -11.70
C LYS A 38 -7.34 -4.50 -12.85
N LEU A 39 -6.98 -3.98 -14.02
CA LEU A 39 -7.72 -4.10 -15.26
C LEU A 39 -6.94 -4.99 -16.24
N PRO A 40 -7.62 -5.90 -16.96
CA PRO A 40 -9.09 -6.03 -17.07
C PRO A 40 -9.76 -6.93 -16.03
N ASP A 41 -9.00 -7.60 -15.15
CA ASP A 41 -9.53 -8.64 -14.25
C ASP A 41 -10.60 -8.12 -13.26
N GLY A 42 -10.53 -6.83 -12.92
CA GLY A 42 -11.43 -6.18 -11.97
C GLY A 42 -11.08 -6.46 -10.51
N GLU A 43 -9.94 -7.11 -10.23
CA GLU A 43 -9.48 -7.39 -8.87
C GLU A 43 -9.12 -6.09 -8.13
N ILE A 44 -9.74 -5.91 -6.97
CA ILE A 44 -9.45 -4.78 -6.09
C ILE A 44 -8.39 -5.22 -5.09
N GLU A 45 -7.26 -4.52 -5.07
CA GLU A 45 -6.22 -4.74 -4.08
C GLU A 45 -5.94 -3.46 -3.30
N THR A 46 -5.47 -3.65 -2.06
CA THR A 46 -5.10 -2.57 -1.17
C THR A 46 -3.66 -2.79 -0.74
N TYR A 47 -2.82 -1.79 -0.98
CA TYR A 47 -1.42 -1.82 -0.56
C TYR A 47 -1.04 -0.57 0.20
N THR A 48 -0.20 -0.74 1.21
CA THR A 48 0.37 0.38 1.97
C THR A 48 1.80 0.60 1.56
N ILE A 49 2.13 1.83 1.16
CA ILE A 49 3.48 2.18 0.70
C ILE A 49 4.30 2.64 1.89
N VAL A 50 5.35 1.90 2.23
CA VAL A 50 6.22 2.16 3.39
C VAL A 50 7.70 2.10 3.01
N GLY A 51 8.59 2.23 3.99
CA GLY A 51 10.03 2.14 3.78
C GLY A 51 10.45 0.71 3.49
N VAL A 52 11.63 0.53 2.88
CA VAL A 52 12.20 -0.79 2.59
C VAL A 52 12.32 -1.66 3.84
N GLU A 53 12.64 -1.04 4.97
CA GLU A 53 12.78 -1.72 6.26
C GLU A 53 11.44 -2.21 6.84
N GLU A 54 10.32 -1.63 6.43
CA GLU A 54 8.97 -1.93 6.94
C GLU A 54 8.10 -2.69 5.92
N ALA A 55 8.63 -2.94 4.72
CA ALA A 55 7.90 -3.60 3.66
C ALA A 55 7.61 -5.07 4.00
N ASP A 56 6.34 -5.44 3.91
CA ASP A 56 5.85 -6.77 4.21
C ASP A 56 4.78 -7.18 3.16
N ILE A 57 5.24 -7.89 2.13
CA ILE A 57 4.39 -8.34 1.02
C ILE A 57 3.26 -9.25 1.51
N VAL A 58 3.46 -10.00 2.60
CA VAL A 58 2.47 -10.92 3.15
C VAL A 58 1.26 -10.15 3.69
N ASN A 59 1.49 -8.97 4.26
CA ASN A 59 0.46 -8.10 4.80
C ASN A 59 -0.02 -7.02 3.81
N GLY A 60 0.40 -7.06 2.53
CA GLY A 60 0.04 -6.03 1.55
C GLY A 60 0.77 -4.70 1.78
N ILE A 61 1.96 -4.75 2.37
CA ILE A 61 2.79 -3.59 2.65
C ILE A 61 3.98 -3.63 1.70
N ILE A 62 4.13 -2.63 0.84
CA ILE A 62 5.17 -2.59 -0.19
C ILE A 62 6.14 -1.44 0.07
N SER A 63 7.40 -1.66 -0.28
CA SER A 63 8.42 -0.61 -0.19
C SER A 63 8.17 0.46 -1.24
N ILE A 64 8.45 1.73 -0.91
CA ILE A 64 8.46 2.84 -1.88
C ILE A 64 9.45 2.61 -3.03
N GLU A 65 10.49 1.80 -2.83
CA GLU A 65 11.42 1.40 -3.88
C GLU A 65 10.83 0.40 -4.89
N SER A 66 9.71 -0.25 -4.55
CA SER A 66 9.06 -1.18 -5.46
C SER A 66 8.55 -0.45 -6.71
N PRO A 67 8.68 -1.03 -7.91
CA PRO A 67 8.22 -0.40 -9.15
C PRO A 67 6.71 -0.12 -9.13
N LEU A 68 5.94 -0.95 -8.43
CA LEU A 68 4.51 -0.77 -8.23
C LEU A 68 4.23 0.44 -7.33
N ALA A 69 4.94 0.58 -6.22
CA ALA A 69 4.83 1.73 -5.32
C ALA A 69 5.24 3.02 -6.04
N ASN A 70 6.39 3.05 -6.73
CA ASN A 70 6.83 4.20 -7.51
C ASN A 70 5.84 4.60 -8.62
N SER A 71 5.12 3.65 -9.18
CA SER A 71 4.07 3.95 -10.17
C SER A 71 2.87 4.62 -9.50
N LEU A 72 2.50 4.19 -8.29
CA LEU A 72 1.35 4.71 -7.54
C LEU A 72 1.67 6.04 -6.82
N VAL A 73 2.86 6.18 -6.23
CA VAL A 73 3.28 7.38 -5.48
C VAL A 73 3.23 8.61 -6.37
N GLY A 74 2.60 9.68 -5.85
CA GLY A 74 2.43 10.92 -6.59
C GLY A 74 1.28 10.92 -7.60
N ARG A 75 0.56 9.80 -7.77
CA ARG A 75 -0.68 9.74 -8.54
C ARG A 75 -1.86 10.11 -7.67
N SER A 76 -2.89 10.70 -8.28
CA SER A 76 -4.14 11.03 -7.58
C SER A 76 -5.18 9.93 -7.74
N ILE A 77 -6.17 9.95 -6.85
CA ILE A 77 -7.35 9.08 -6.96
C ILE A 77 -8.03 9.32 -8.32
N GLY A 78 -8.38 8.22 -9.01
CA GLY A 78 -8.94 8.23 -10.36
C GLY A 78 -7.92 8.13 -11.49
N GLU A 79 -6.62 8.26 -11.22
CA GLU A 79 -5.59 8.00 -12.23
C GLU A 79 -5.41 6.50 -12.50
N GLN A 80 -5.03 6.20 -13.74
CA GLN A 80 -4.67 4.86 -14.19
C GLN A 80 -3.17 4.79 -14.46
N VAL A 81 -2.54 3.74 -13.96
CA VAL A 81 -1.11 3.47 -14.13
C VAL A 81 -0.90 2.13 -14.78
N VAL A 82 -0.10 2.13 -15.84
CA VAL A 82 0.23 0.92 -16.59
C VAL A 82 1.55 0.37 -16.06
N VAL A 83 1.47 -0.78 -15.40
CA VAL A 83 2.64 -1.52 -14.89
C VAL A 83 3.02 -2.59 -15.90
N LYS A 84 4.25 -2.51 -16.39
CA LYS A 84 4.80 -3.55 -17.28
C LYS A 84 5.29 -4.71 -16.44
N THR A 85 4.60 -5.84 -16.54
CA THR A 85 5.04 -7.10 -15.94
C THR A 85 5.64 -8.02 -17.01
N PRO A 86 6.47 -9.01 -16.66
CA PRO A 86 7.02 -9.96 -17.62
C PRO A 86 5.96 -10.75 -18.42
N GLY A 87 4.73 -10.85 -17.90
CA GLY A 87 3.60 -11.53 -18.54
C GLY A 87 2.69 -10.63 -19.38
N GLY A 88 2.95 -9.31 -19.44
CA GLY A 88 2.12 -8.34 -20.14
C GLY A 88 1.99 -7.00 -19.42
N GLU A 89 1.31 -6.06 -20.07
CA GLU A 89 0.97 -4.76 -19.48
C GLU A 89 -0.27 -4.92 -18.60
N MET A 90 -0.15 -4.60 -17.30
CA MET A 90 -1.28 -4.59 -16.37
C MET A 90 -1.65 -3.14 -16.05
N THR A 91 -2.92 -2.80 -16.23
CA THR A 91 -3.40 -1.46 -15.87
C THR A 91 -3.96 -1.49 -14.46
N LEU A 92 -3.54 -0.55 -13.63
CA LEU A 92 -4.01 -0.36 -12.27
C LEU A 92 -4.74 0.97 -12.20
N GLN A 93 -5.97 0.98 -11.70
CA GLN A 93 -6.72 2.22 -11.49
C GLN A 93 -6.82 2.53 -10.00
N ILE A 94 -6.34 3.69 -9.57
CA ILE A 94 -6.44 4.13 -8.18
C ILE A 94 -7.89 4.54 -7.92
N VAL A 95 -8.52 3.90 -6.94
CA VAL A 95 -9.91 4.18 -6.58
C VAL A 95 -10.06 4.92 -5.27
N ALA A 96 -9.11 4.75 -4.36
CA ALA A 96 -9.08 5.48 -3.10
C ALA A 96 -7.68 5.48 -2.48
N VAL A 97 -7.39 6.51 -1.69
CA VAL A 97 -6.23 6.62 -0.81
C VAL A 97 -6.78 6.98 0.58
N ARG A 98 -6.25 6.36 1.64
CA ARG A 98 -6.71 6.56 3.02
C ARG A 98 -5.56 6.90 3.95
#